data_AF-A0A958C627-F1
#
_entry.id   AF-A0A958C627-F1
#
_cell.length_a   1.000
_cell.length_b   1.000
_cell.length_c   1.000
_cell.angle_alpha   90.00
_cell.angle_beta   90.00
_cell.angle_gamma   90.00
#
_symmetry.space_group_name_H-M   'P 1'
#
loop_
_entity.id
_entity.type
_entity.pdbx_description
1 polymer ?
#
loop_
_entity_poly.entity_id
_entity_poly.type
_entity_poly.pdbx_seq_one_letter_code
_entity_poly.pdbx_strand_id
1 'polypeptide(L)' 'CHQHLWDLSKVEYAWLVPAYGPLYRTYLATELEPQMAEAGVSATILVQSANSYADTVYMLDQADVYPWMIGVVGWTDLL' A
#
# COMPACT_ATOMS: atom_id res chain seq x y z
N CYS A 1 1.82 -7.00 -11.05
CA CYS A 1 2.95 -6.79 -10.12
C CYS A 1 3.01 -5.32 -9.72
N HIS A 2 1.92 -4.80 -9.14
CA HIS A 2 1.81 -3.40 -8.70
C HIS A 2 0.52 -3.28 -7.90
N GLN A 3 0.61 -2.90 -6.63
CA GLN A 3 -0.57 -2.53 -5.82
C GLN A 3 -0.16 -1.47 -4.79
N HIS A 4 -1.18 -0.79 -4.27
CA HIS A 4 -1.05 0.22 -3.23
C HIS A 4 -1.96 -0.14 -2.06
N LEU A 5 -1.47 0.11 -0.85
CA LEU A 5 -2.27 0.18 0.37
C LEU A 5 -2.02 1.53 1.02
N TRP A 6 -3.00 1.99 1.80
CA TRP A 6 -2.83 3.18 2.63
C TRP A 6 -3.79 3.14 3.81
N ASP A 7 -3.29 3.53 4.99
CA ASP A 7 -4.08 3.71 6.20
C ASP A 7 -3.96 5.17 6.67
N LEU A 8 -5.09 5.87 6.60
CA LEU A 8 -5.22 7.28 6.99
C LEU A 8 -4.94 7.53 8.48
N SER A 9 -4.91 6.48 9.31
CA SER A 9 -4.53 6.57 10.72
C SER A 9 -3.02 6.44 10.98
N LYS A 10 -2.24 6.02 9.97
CA LYS A 10 -0.81 5.70 10.09
C LYS A 10 0.09 6.69 9.39
N VAL A 11 -0.30 7.11 8.19
CA VAL A 11 0.52 7.94 7.30
C VAL A 11 -0.36 9.03 6.70
N GLU A 12 0.22 10.21 6.49
CA GLU A 12 -0.43 11.30 5.79
C GLU A 12 -0.19 11.19 4.28
N TYR A 13 -1.25 11.35 3.49
CA TYR A 13 -1.21 11.26 2.03
C TYR A 13 -1.67 12.58 1.42
N ALA A 14 -0.73 13.49 1.14
CA ALA A 14 -1.05 14.85 0.67
C ALA A 14 -1.84 14.91 -0.65
N TRP A 15 -1.70 13.88 -1.50
CA TRP A 15 -2.47 13.77 -2.73
C TRP A 15 -3.91 13.30 -2.48
N LEU A 16 -4.22 12.69 -1.35
CA LEU A 16 -5.52 12.06 -1.11
C LEU A 16 -6.48 13.09 -0.51
N VAL A 17 -7.39 13.61 -1.33
CA VAL A 17 -8.41 14.60 -0.93
C VAL A 17 -9.85 14.06 -1.13
N PRO A 18 -10.85 14.61 -0.42
CA PRO A 18 -12.24 14.13 -0.51
C PRO A 18 -12.83 14.11 -1.93
N ALA A 19 -12.32 14.94 -2.84
CA ALA A 19 -12.75 14.99 -4.23
C ALA A 19 -12.49 13.68 -4.99
N TYR A 20 -11.60 12.80 -4.51
CA TYR A 20 -11.35 11.49 -5.10
C TYR A 20 -12.34 10.40 -4.68
N GLY A 21 -13.37 10.77 -3.91
CA GLY A 21 -14.54 9.92 -3.66
C GLY A 21 -14.17 8.57 -3.04
N PRO A 22 -14.43 7.42 -3.72
CA PRO A 22 -14.16 6.10 -3.17
C PRO A 22 -12.71 5.88 -2.70
N LEU A 23 -11.73 6.58 -3.28
CA LEU A 23 -10.33 6.46 -2.88
C LEU A 23 -10.07 7.10 -1.52
N TYR A 24 -10.88 8.07 -1.10
CA TYR A 24 -10.71 8.84 0.15
C TYR A 24 -11.15 8.05 1.39
N ARG A 25 -10.50 6.91 1.61
CA ARG A 25 -10.67 6.01 2.77
C ARG A 25 -9.41 5.18 2.96
N THR A 26 -9.30 4.47 4.08
CA THR A 26 -8.26 3.45 4.28
C THR A 26 -8.51 2.22 3.39
N TYR A 27 -7.44 1.65 2.84
CA TYR A 27 -7.41 0.37 2.12
C TYR A 27 -6.37 -0.54 2.75
N LEU A 28 -6.83 -1.66 3.33
CA LEU A 28 -5.98 -2.61 4.05
C LEU A 28 -5.72 -3.90 3.25
N ALA A 29 -4.64 -4.59 3.61
CA ALA A 29 -4.26 -5.88 3.03
C ALA A 29 -5.39 -6.94 3.09
N THR A 30 -6.18 -6.92 4.17
CA THR A 30 -7.32 -7.82 4.38
C THR A 30 -8.46 -7.62 3.37
N GLU A 31 -8.56 -6.46 2.73
CA GLU A 31 -9.52 -6.22 1.66
C GLU A 31 -9.03 -6.75 0.31
N LEU A 32 -7.70 -6.82 0.11
CA LEU A 32 -7.08 -7.25 -1.13
C LEU A 32 -6.93 -8.77 -1.21
N GLU A 33 -6.60 -9.44 -0.10
CA GLU A 33 -6.37 -10.89 -0.05
C GLU A 33 -7.49 -11.75 -0.67
N PRO A 34 -8.79 -11.53 -0.39
CA PRO A 34 -9.86 -12.29 -1.05
C PRO A 34 -9.95 -12.01 -2.55
N GLN A 35 -9.69 -10.77 -2.98
CA GLN A 35 -9.70 -10.39 -4.41
C GLN A 35 -8.54 -11.06 -5.17
N MET A 36 -7.38 -11.18 -4.52
CA MET A 36 -6.23 -11.90 -5.07
C MET A 36 -6.55 -13.38 -5.30
N ALA A 37 -7.22 -14.02 -4.33
CA ALA A 37 -7.63 -15.41 -4.45
C ALA A 37 -8.61 -15.62 -5.62
N GLU A 38 -9.62 -14.75 -5.75
CA GLU A 38 -10.58 -14.79 -6.87
C GLU A 38 -9.90 -14.58 -8.22
N ALA A 39 -8.93 -13.66 -8.29
CA ALA A 39 -8.20 -13.35 -9.51
C ALA A 39 -7.07 -14.36 -9.85
N GLY A 40 -6.79 -15.34 -8.99
CA GLY A 40 -5.69 -16.28 -9.16
C GLY A 40 -4.30 -15.64 -9.01
N VAL A 41 -4.20 -14.52 -8.30
CA VAL A 41 -2.94 -13.81 -8.05
C VAL A 41 -2.32 -14.33 -6.75
N SER A 42 -1.18 -15.01 -6.84
CA SER A 42 -0.54 -15.60 -5.64
C SER A 42 0.34 -14.63 -4.86
N ALA A 43 0.82 -13.54 -5.49
CA ALA A 43 1.72 -12.59 -4.86
C ALA A 43 1.67 -11.20 -5.54
N THR A 44 2.03 -10.17 -4.80
CA THR A 44 2.11 -8.78 -5.30
C THR A 44 3.36 -8.06 -4.80
N ILE A 45 3.64 -6.91 -5.41
CA ILE A 45 4.64 -5.95 -4.96
C ILE A 45 3.90 -4.70 -4.48
N LEU A 46 4.17 -4.28 -3.24
CA LEU A 46 3.61 -3.08 -2.63
C LEU A 46 4.45 -1.86 -3.03
N VAL A 47 3.83 -0.87 -3.65
CA VAL A 47 4.50 0.30 -4.21
C VAL A 47 4.08 1.57 -3.46
N GLN A 48 5.03 2.47 -3.21
CA GLN A 48 4.80 3.70 -2.45
C GLN A 48 3.54 4.45 -2.87
N SER A 49 2.79 4.87 -1.86
CA SER A 49 1.57 5.66 -1.96
C SER A 49 1.82 7.11 -1.52
N ALA A 50 2.93 7.43 -0.85
CA ALA A 50 3.34 8.79 -0.54
C ALA A 50 4.86 8.97 -0.59
N ASN A 51 5.29 10.18 -0.99
CA ASN A 51 6.70 10.58 -1.01
C ASN A 51 7.23 10.83 0.41
N SER A 52 7.32 9.79 1.22
CA SER A 52 7.77 9.89 2.61
C SER A 52 8.43 8.60 3.10
N TYR A 53 9.37 8.75 4.03
CA TYR A 53 9.94 7.61 4.74
C TYR A 53 8.90 6.87 5.59
N ALA A 54 7.90 7.58 6.14
CA ALA A 54 6.83 6.99 6.93
C ALA A 54 6.01 5.96 6.11
N ASP A 55 5.72 6.27 4.84
CA ASP A 55 5.06 5.34 3.92
C ASP A 55 5.92 4.10 3.66
N THR A 56 7.22 4.29 3.44
CA THR A 56 8.15 3.16 3.23
C THR A 56 8.23 2.24 4.44
N VAL A 57 8.32 2.81 5.65
CA VAL A 57 8.32 2.03 6.90
C VAL A 57 7.01 1.27 7.06
N TYR A 58 5.86 1.93 6.85
CA TYR A 58 4.56 1.28 6.94
C TYR A 58 4.42 0.12 5.94
N MET A 59 4.87 0.28 4.70
CA MET A 59 4.85 -0.80 3.71
C MET A 59 5.72 -2.00 4.10
N LEU A 60 6.88 -1.76 4.70
CA LEU A 60 7.75 -2.84 5.21
C LEU A 60 7.06 -3.58 6.37
N ASP A 61 6.44 -2.86 7.30
CA ASP A 61 5.64 -3.47 8.38
C ASP A 61 4.50 -4.34 7.84
N GLN A 62 3.85 -3.92 6.74
CA GLN A 62 2.83 -4.75 6.09
C GLN A 62 3.43 -5.99 5.44
N ALA A 63 4.56 -5.87 4.74
CA ALA A 63 5.21 -7.00 4.09
C ALA A 63 5.70 -8.06 5.10
N ASP A 64 6.07 -7.66 6.32
CA ASP A 64 6.42 -8.58 7.40
C ASP A 64 5.21 -9.38 7.92
N VAL A 65 4.00 -8.84 7.81
CA VAL A 65 2.75 -9.49 8.27
C VAL A 65 2.12 -10.35 7.18
N TYR A 66 2.25 -9.97 5.91
CA TYR A 66 1.55 -10.58 4.78
C TYR A 66 2.52 -11.21 3.77
N PRO A 67 2.81 -12.53 3.85
CA PRO A 67 3.83 -13.20 3.04
C PRO A 67 3.59 -13.16 1.52
N TRP A 68 2.36 -12.86 1.08
CA TRP A 68 2.02 -12.68 -0.34
C TRP A 68 2.49 -11.32 -0.89
N MET A 69 2.91 -10.39 -0.04
CA MET A 69 3.66 -9.19 -0.43
C MET A 69 5.14 -9.55 -0.53
N ILE A 70 5.58 -9.96 -1.72
CA ILE A 70 6.92 -10.52 -1.91
C ILE A 70 8.01 -9.46 -2.13
N GLY A 71 7.65 -8.17 -2.01
CA GLY A 71 8.59 -7.07 -2.12
C GLY A 71 7.91 -5.71 -2.01
N VAL A 72 8.73 -4.71 -1.72
CA VAL A 72 8.33 -3.31 -1.54
C VAL A 72 9.14 -2.42 -2.46
N VAL A 73 8.46 -1.51 -3.17
CA VAL A 73 9.08 -0.39 -3.87
C VAL A 73 8.88 0.85 -3.01
N GLY A 74 9.89 1.14 -2.18
CA GLY A 74 9.90 2.26 -1.25
C GLY A 74 10.23 3.60 -1.91
N TRP A 75 10.23 4.64 -1.07
CA TRP A 75 10.61 5.99 -1.44
C TRP A 75 11.89 6.42 -0.71
N THR A 76 12.74 7.16 -1.41
CA THR A 76 13.81 7.95 -0.83
C THR A 76 14.09 9.13 -1.73
N ASP A 77 14.67 10.19 -1.15
CA ASP A 77 15.31 11.21 -1.97
C ASP A 77 16.55 10.61 -2.65
N LEU A 78 16.68 10.85 -3.96
CA LEU A 78 17.79 10.37 -4.77
C LEU A 78 18.67 11.51 -5.30
N LEU A 79 18.31 12.77 -4.99
CA LEU A 79 18.99 13.96 -5.49
C LEU A 79 19.38 14.93 -4.37
#